data_AF-A0A9Q0M6P2-F1
#
_entry.id   AF-A0A9Q0M6P2-F1
#
_cell.length_a   1.000
_cell.length_b   1.000
_cell.length_c   1.000
_cell.angle_alpha   90.00
_cell.angle_beta   90.00
_cell.angle_gamma   90.00
#
_symmetry.space_group_name_H-M   'P 1'
#
loop_
_entity.id
_entity.type
_entity.pdbx_description
1 polymer ?
#
loop_
_entity_poly.entity_id
_entity_poly.type
_entity_poly.pdbx_seq_one_letter_code
_entity_poly.pdbx_strand_id
1 'polypeptide(L)'
;MAPLKLGYWDIRGLGEPIRMMLKYLNIEFEEVRYGFGDDKAESFPSRDEWLAEKFNLGMDFPNLPYLIEGDLKMTQSVSILKHLARANGLVVTTEPAQTELEMFEAIVLDILHILVFTIYMKQSDTAEDFEKAMETVRFMLASSLKQLDEWFDKNGCKWLGRDQLTYVDFMAYEYLDWYRVFAKSKPIFEKFPNVSAYMKRFEELPNLKEYIASDQHRLADCVSPFVRIGHRWAKE
;
A
#
# COMPACT_ATOMS: atom_id res chain seq x y z
N MET A 1 23.06 6.93 6.31
CA MET A 1 22.20 5.85 6.84
C MET A 1 23.02 4.58 6.89
N ALA A 2 22.77 3.73 7.88
CA ALA A 2 23.27 2.36 7.84
C ALA A 2 22.62 1.62 6.65
N PRO A 3 23.19 0.50 6.18
CA PRO A 3 22.53 -0.33 5.17
C PRO A 3 21.12 -0.70 5.62
N LEU A 4 20.13 -0.48 4.75
CA LEU A 4 18.74 -0.82 5.01
C LEU A 4 18.43 -2.22 4.50
N LYS A 5 17.67 -2.98 5.27
CA LYS A 5 17.09 -4.26 4.84
C LYS A 5 15.59 -4.26 5.08
N LEU A 6 14.82 -4.40 4.00
CA LEU A 6 13.35 -4.46 4.02
C LEU A 6 12.91 -5.90 3.76
N GLY A 7 12.11 -6.46 4.67
CA GLY A 7 11.51 -7.77 4.49
C GLY A 7 10.00 -7.69 4.33
N TYR A 8 9.48 -8.33 3.29
CA TYR A 8 8.05 -8.47 3.05
C TYR A 8 7.73 -9.70 2.20
N TRP A 9 6.45 -9.99 2.03
CA TRP A 9 6.00 -10.96 1.03
C TRP A 9 6.39 -10.53 -0.39
N ASP A 10 6.53 -11.51 -1.30
CA ASP A 10 6.76 -11.26 -2.73
C ASP A 10 5.49 -10.83 -3.47
N ILE A 11 4.97 -9.67 -3.05
CA ILE A 11 3.80 -8.96 -3.56
C ILE A 11 4.05 -7.47 -3.32
N ARG A 12 3.18 -6.60 -3.83
CA ARG A 12 3.14 -5.19 -3.41
C ARG A 12 2.77 -5.08 -1.93
N GLY A 13 1.52 -5.37 -1.58
CA GLY A 13 0.98 -5.35 -0.22
C GLY A 13 1.35 -4.08 0.56
N LEU A 14 1.53 -4.24 1.87
CA LEU A 14 1.93 -3.14 2.77
C LEU A 14 3.41 -2.74 2.62
N GLY A 15 4.21 -3.49 1.85
CA GLY A 15 5.61 -3.19 1.58
C GLY A 15 5.81 -2.18 0.47
N GLU A 16 4.88 -2.07 -0.47
CA GLU A 16 5.02 -1.24 -1.66
C GLU A 16 5.13 0.27 -1.38
N PRO A 17 4.37 0.87 -0.45
CA PRO A 17 4.57 2.27 -0.09
C PRO A 17 6.00 2.55 0.40
N ILE A 18 6.61 1.59 1.10
CA ILE A 18 7.98 1.69 1.63
C ILE A 18 8.99 1.62 0.48
N ARG A 19 8.82 0.65 -0.43
CA ARG A 19 9.67 0.51 -1.63
C ARG A 19 9.61 1.76 -2.50
N MET A 20 8.41 2.27 -2.75
CA MET A 20 8.22 3.48 -3.55
C MET A 20 8.90 4.69 -2.90
N MET A 21 8.80 4.85 -1.57
CA MET A 21 9.48 5.95 -0.88
C MET A 21 11.00 5.81 -0.95
N LEU A 22 11.55 4.61 -0.71
CA LEU A 22 12.98 4.37 -0.81
C LEU A 22 13.52 4.64 -2.23
N LYS A 23 12.80 4.19 -3.26
CA LYS A 23 13.14 4.46 -4.67
C LYS A 23 13.02 5.93 -5.04
N TYR A 24 11.96 6.61 -4.61
CA TYR A 24 11.80 8.05 -4.82
C TYR A 24 12.97 8.85 -4.22
N LEU A 25 13.43 8.45 -3.04
CA LEU A 25 14.57 9.03 -2.34
C LEU A 25 15.93 8.57 -2.89
N ASN A 26 15.98 7.66 -3.87
CA ASN A 26 17.19 6.99 -4.36
C ASN A 26 18.04 6.38 -3.22
N ILE A 27 17.40 5.78 -2.23
CA ILE A 27 18.06 5.08 -1.13
C ILE A 27 18.18 3.60 -1.51
N GLU A 28 19.41 3.11 -1.57
CA GLU A 28 19.71 1.69 -1.74
C GLU A 28 19.31 0.87 -0.51
N PHE A 29 18.71 -0.30 -0.74
CA PHE A 29 18.31 -1.21 0.32
C PHE A 29 18.38 -2.67 -0.15
N GLU A 30 18.71 -3.57 0.76
CA GLU A 30 18.52 -5.01 0.57
C GLU A 30 17.04 -5.35 0.72
N GLU A 31 16.51 -6.15 -0.19
CA GLU A 31 15.13 -6.62 -0.12
C GLU A 31 15.07 -8.14 0.09
N VAL A 32 14.33 -8.57 1.11
CA VAL A 32 13.95 -9.97 1.30
C VAL A 32 12.48 -10.14 0.95
N ARG A 33 12.22 -10.95 -0.07
CA ARG A 33 10.89 -11.27 -0.59
C ARG A 33 10.56 -12.71 -0.26
N TYR A 34 9.68 -12.92 0.72
CA TYR A 34 9.20 -14.24 1.09
C TYR A 34 8.13 -14.70 0.10
N GLY A 35 8.34 -15.86 -0.52
CA GLY A 35 7.42 -16.51 -1.43
C GLY A 35 6.29 -17.26 -0.72
N PHE A 36 5.47 -17.95 -1.52
CA PHE A 36 4.31 -18.72 -1.05
C PHE A 36 4.41 -20.22 -1.37
N GLY A 37 5.61 -20.72 -1.63
CA GLY A 37 5.84 -22.10 -2.10
C GLY A 37 5.63 -22.28 -3.62
N ASP A 38 5.62 -23.53 -4.05
CA ASP A 38 5.44 -23.95 -5.46
C ASP A 38 3.94 -24.05 -5.80
N ASP A 39 3.49 -23.37 -6.86
CA ASP A 39 2.09 -23.31 -7.27
C ASP A 39 1.52 -24.64 -7.80
N LYS A 40 2.38 -25.65 -7.98
CA LYS A 40 2.00 -27.03 -8.31
C LYS A 40 1.90 -27.95 -7.09
N ALA A 41 2.36 -27.51 -5.93
CA ALA A 41 2.34 -28.32 -4.72
C ALA A 41 0.95 -28.30 -4.05
N GLU A 42 0.57 -29.42 -3.44
CA GLU A 42 -0.68 -29.50 -2.65
C GLU A 42 -0.70 -28.54 -1.45
N SER A 43 0.47 -28.17 -0.95
CA SER A 43 0.66 -27.24 0.16
C SER A 43 0.57 -25.76 -0.25
N PHE A 44 0.29 -25.45 -1.52
CA PHE A 44 0.18 -24.06 -1.99
C PHE A 44 -1.20 -23.45 -1.70
N PRO A 45 -1.26 -22.16 -1.30
CA PRO A 45 -0.14 -21.32 -0.88
C PRO A 45 0.34 -21.64 0.54
N SER A 46 1.65 -21.52 0.78
CA SER A 46 2.31 -21.72 2.07
C SER A 46 2.93 -20.42 2.62
N ARG A 47 3.25 -20.40 3.91
CA ARG A 47 3.97 -19.31 4.61
C ARG A 47 5.35 -19.75 5.12
N ASP A 48 5.80 -20.93 4.74
CA ASP A 48 6.94 -21.61 5.37
C ASP A 48 8.24 -20.78 5.31
N GLU A 49 8.52 -20.11 4.20
CA GLU A 49 9.71 -19.25 4.06
C GLU A 49 9.77 -18.17 5.15
N TRP A 50 8.65 -17.46 5.38
CA TRP A 50 8.59 -16.47 6.45
C TRP A 50 8.60 -17.11 7.83
N LEU A 51 7.85 -18.20 8.03
CA LEU A 51 7.75 -18.86 9.34
C LEU A 51 9.11 -19.43 9.80
N ALA A 52 9.99 -19.80 8.87
CA ALA A 52 11.35 -20.25 9.16
C ALA A 52 12.25 -19.12 9.71
N GLU A 53 12.00 -17.87 9.32
CA GLU A 53 12.82 -16.72 9.76
C GLU A 53 12.18 -15.88 10.86
N LYS A 54 10.85 -15.91 10.99
CA LYS A 54 10.05 -14.97 11.79
C LYS A 54 10.65 -14.66 13.17
N PHE A 55 11.01 -15.67 13.94
CA PHE A 55 11.50 -15.50 15.30
C PHE A 55 13.04 -15.45 15.41
N ASN A 56 13.76 -15.55 14.28
CA ASN A 56 15.22 -15.59 14.22
C ASN A 56 15.85 -14.24 13.87
N LEU A 57 15.05 -13.23 13.53
CA LEU A 57 15.53 -11.89 13.18
C LEU A 57 15.78 -10.98 14.41
N GLY A 58 15.40 -11.43 15.61
CA GLY A 58 15.60 -10.70 16.87
C GLY A 58 14.77 -9.41 16.95
N MET A 59 13.50 -9.47 16.54
CA MET A 59 12.54 -8.37 16.62
C MET A 59 11.64 -8.54 17.85
N ASP A 60 11.28 -7.44 18.51
CA ASP A 60 10.35 -7.46 19.65
C ASP A 60 8.92 -7.88 19.24
N PHE A 61 8.49 -7.45 18.06
CA PHE A 61 7.16 -7.73 17.50
C PHE A 61 7.28 -8.31 16.08
N PRO A 62 7.66 -9.59 15.91
CA PRO A 62 7.90 -10.19 14.60
C PRO A 62 6.68 -10.15 13.68
N ASN A 63 6.79 -9.38 12.60
CA ASN A 63 5.72 -9.19 11.62
C ASN A 63 6.29 -8.70 10.28
N LEU A 64 5.45 -8.72 9.24
CA LEU A 64 5.76 -8.18 7.91
C LEU A 64 4.88 -6.95 7.62
N PRO A 65 5.41 -5.86 7.03
CA PRO A 65 6.83 -5.65 6.72
C PRO A 65 7.66 -5.36 7.95
N TYR A 66 8.97 -5.61 7.81
CA TYR A 66 9.99 -5.19 8.75
C TYR A 66 11.07 -4.36 8.08
N LEU A 67 11.72 -3.48 8.85
CA LEU A 67 12.93 -2.76 8.46
C LEU A 67 14.04 -3.02 9.48
N ILE A 68 15.24 -3.29 8.98
CA ILE A 68 16.48 -3.31 9.76
C ILE A 68 17.38 -2.19 9.25
N GLU A 69 17.81 -1.31 10.16
CA GLU A 69 18.75 -0.22 9.91
C GLU A 69 19.84 -0.24 11.00
N GLY A 70 20.96 -0.91 10.72
CA GLY A 70 21.98 -1.17 11.75
C GLY A 70 21.40 -1.95 12.92
N ASP A 71 21.47 -1.39 14.13
CA ASP A 71 20.90 -2.00 15.35
C ASP A 71 19.39 -1.76 15.50
N LEU A 72 18.80 -0.82 14.75
CA LEU A 72 17.38 -0.56 14.78
C LEU A 72 16.63 -1.64 14.00
N LYS A 73 15.70 -2.32 14.68
CA LYS A 73 14.80 -3.31 14.07
C LYS A 73 13.36 -2.92 14.38
N MET A 74 12.54 -2.78 13.34
CA MET A 74 11.17 -2.34 13.52
C MET A 74 10.22 -3.06 12.58
N THR A 75 8.96 -3.15 13.01
CA THR A 75 7.83 -3.63 12.21
C THR A 75 6.75 -2.54 12.16
N GLN A 76 5.58 -2.86 11.61
CA GLN A 76 4.47 -1.94 11.31
C GLN A 76 4.79 -1.01 10.13
N SER A 77 4.13 -1.25 8.99
CA SER A 77 4.37 -0.53 7.73
C SER A 77 4.34 0.99 7.89
N VAL A 78 3.33 1.52 8.57
CA VAL A 78 3.18 2.96 8.79
C VAL A 78 4.28 3.52 9.70
N SER A 79 4.72 2.76 10.70
CA SER A 79 5.83 3.19 11.56
C SER A 79 7.15 3.25 10.79
N ILE A 80 7.41 2.28 9.91
CA ILE A 80 8.56 2.27 9.01
C ILE A 80 8.50 3.47 8.06
N LEU A 81 7.34 3.73 7.43
CA LEU A 81 7.15 4.89 6.56
C LEU A 81 7.43 6.20 7.29
N LYS A 82 6.85 6.40 8.48
CA LYS A 82 7.06 7.61 9.28
C LYS A 82 8.52 7.78 9.71
N HIS A 83 9.23 6.69 10.03
CA HIS A 83 10.66 6.70 10.34
C HIS A 83 11.49 7.24 9.17
N LEU A 84 11.33 6.62 7.99
CA LEU A 84 12.03 7.04 6.77
C LEU A 84 11.64 8.48 6.37
N ALA A 85 10.37 8.83 6.50
CA ALA A 85 9.86 10.15 6.15
C ALA A 85 10.42 11.27 7.03
N ARG A 86 10.50 11.06 8.35
CA ARG A 86 11.12 12.03 9.27
C ARG A 86 12.60 12.24 8.94
N ALA A 87 13.33 11.17 8.62
CA ALA A 87 14.75 11.26 8.29
C ALA A 87 15.02 11.99 6.96
N ASN A 88 14.02 12.06 6.06
CA ASN A 88 14.20 12.55 4.69
C ASN A 88 13.25 13.70 4.30
N GLY A 89 12.56 14.33 5.27
CA GLY A 89 11.71 15.49 5.01
C GLY A 89 10.42 15.20 4.23
N LEU A 90 9.89 13.98 4.29
CA LEU A 90 8.60 13.58 3.67
C LEU A 90 7.45 13.56 4.68
N VAL A 91 7.46 14.51 5.61
CA VAL A 91 6.44 14.69 6.63
C VAL A 91 6.32 16.17 6.96
N VAL A 92 5.11 16.59 7.32
CA VAL A 92 4.88 17.95 7.83
C VAL A 92 5.39 18.04 9.26
N THR A 93 5.89 19.21 9.68
CA THR A 93 6.46 19.39 11.04
C THR A 93 5.84 20.54 11.81
N THR A 94 4.75 21.12 11.28
CA THR A 94 4.06 22.27 11.85
C THR A 94 2.59 21.97 12.09
N GLU A 95 2.07 22.37 13.24
CA GLU A 95 0.63 22.34 13.51
C GLU A 95 -0.10 23.52 12.84
N PRO A 96 -1.38 23.35 12.45
CA PRO A 96 -2.22 22.16 12.57
C PRO A 96 -2.05 21.13 11.44
N ALA A 97 -1.11 21.36 10.51
CA ALA A 97 -0.98 20.55 9.31
C ALA A 97 -0.46 19.12 9.58
N GLN A 98 0.32 18.92 10.65
CA GLN A 98 0.68 17.57 11.10
C GLN A 98 -0.56 16.79 11.60
N THR A 99 -1.42 17.41 12.41
CA THR A 99 -2.69 16.80 12.83
C THR A 99 -3.58 16.42 11.64
N GLU A 100 -3.69 17.30 10.64
CA GLU A 100 -4.45 17.03 9.41
C GLU A 100 -3.85 15.87 8.60
N LEU A 101 -2.52 15.79 8.51
CA LEU A 101 -1.83 14.69 7.83
C LEU A 101 -2.11 13.33 8.49
N GLU A 102 -2.13 13.29 9.83
CA GLU A 102 -2.45 12.06 10.58
C GLU A 102 -3.93 11.67 10.45
N MET A 103 -4.83 12.63 10.31
CA MET A 103 -6.22 12.35 9.94
C MET A 103 -6.30 11.69 8.56
N PHE A 104 -5.53 12.17 7.57
CA PHE A 104 -5.47 11.53 6.25
C PHE A 104 -4.83 10.15 6.29
N GLU A 105 -3.80 9.93 7.10
CA GLU A 105 -3.23 8.60 7.36
C GLU A 105 -4.34 7.63 7.80
N ALA A 106 -5.15 8.02 8.78
CA ALA A 106 -6.26 7.21 9.28
C ALA A 106 -7.33 6.93 8.21
N ILE A 107 -7.74 7.95 7.45
CA ILE A 107 -8.71 7.80 6.35
C ILE A 107 -8.20 6.82 5.29
N VAL A 108 -6.92 6.92 4.91
CA VAL A 108 -6.29 6.03 3.93
C VAL A 108 -6.24 4.59 4.45
N LEU A 109 -5.97 4.39 5.74
CA LEU A 109 -6.02 3.07 6.37
C LEU A 109 -7.46 2.52 6.43
N ASP A 110 -8.47 3.34 6.69
CA ASP A 110 -9.88 2.90 6.67
C ASP A 110 -10.30 2.42 5.27
N ILE A 111 -9.90 3.14 4.21
CA ILE A 111 -10.12 2.72 2.82
C ILE A 111 -9.47 1.35 2.58
N LEU A 112 -8.19 1.20 2.93
CA LEU A 112 -7.49 -0.08 2.82
C LEU A 112 -8.22 -1.20 3.59
N HIS A 113 -8.59 -0.96 4.85
CA HIS A 113 -9.18 -1.96 5.72
C HIS A 113 -10.55 -2.44 5.22
N ILE A 114 -11.35 -1.57 4.62
CA ILE A 114 -12.64 -1.97 4.01
C ILE A 114 -12.41 -3.04 2.93
N LEU A 115 -11.44 -2.83 2.05
CA LEU A 115 -11.08 -3.81 1.01
C LEU A 115 -10.47 -5.07 1.62
N VAL A 116 -9.44 -4.91 2.46
CA VAL A 116 -8.69 -6.03 3.05
C VAL A 116 -9.60 -6.93 3.91
N PHE A 117 -10.46 -6.37 4.74
CA PHE A 117 -11.41 -7.16 5.53
C PHE A 117 -12.40 -7.90 4.66
N THR A 118 -12.81 -7.33 3.54
CA THR A 118 -13.72 -7.99 2.60
C THR A 118 -13.04 -9.18 1.92
N ILE A 119 -11.80 -9.02 1.45
CA ILE A 119 -11.11 -10.07 0.68
C ILE A 119 -10.44 -11.14 1.56
N TYR A 120 -10.05 -10.83 2.80
CA TYR A 120 -9.40 -11.79 3.72
C TYR A 120 -10.34 -12.35 4.80
N MET A 121 -11.14 -11.50 5.46
CA MET A 121 -11.86 -11.88 6.69
C MET A 121 -13.33 -12.22 6.46
N LYS A 122 -13.95 -11.65 5.44
CA LYS A 122 -15.34 -11.92 5.04
C LYS A 122 -15.37 -12.68 3.71
N GLN A 123 -14.60 -13.77 3.62
CA GLN A 123 -14.66 -14.60 2.44
C GLN A 123 -16.07 -15.20 2.32
N SER A 124 -16.79 -14.77 1.30
CA SER A 124 -18.13 -15.27 1.04
C SER A 124 -18.09 -16.71 0.52
N ASP A 125 -19.06 -17.51 0.94
CA ASP A 125 -19.19 -18.92 0.56
C ASP A 125 -19.37 -19.09 -0.96
N THR A 126 -20.00 -18.11 -1.61
CA THR A 126 -20.27 -18.10 -3.05
C THR A 126 -19.61 -16.91 -3.75
N ALA A 127 -19.39 -17.04 -5.06
CA ALA A 127 -18.90 -15.94 -5.89
C ALA A 127 -19.92 -14.78 -5.97
N GLU A 128 -21.22 -15.07 -5.94
CA GLU A 128 -22.29 -14.06 -5.95
C GLU A 128 -22.28 -13.22 -4.67
N ASP A 129 -22.19 -13.86 -3.51
CA ASP A 129 -22.13 -13.16 -2.23
C ASP A 129 -20.83 -12.35 -2.09
N PHE A 130 -19.74 -12.81 -2.71
CA PHE A 130 -18.50 -12.05 -2.78
C PHE A 130 -18.65 -10.80 -3.64
N GLU A 131 -19.28 -10.90 -4.81
CA GLU A 131 -19.51 -9.73 -5.67
C GLU A 131 -20.43 -8.71 -5.00
N LYS A 132 -21.48 -9.13 -4.27
CA LYS A 132 -22.32 -8.23 -3.44
C LYS A 132 -21.52 -7.49 -2.37
N ALA A 133 -20.59 -8.19 -1.70
CA ALA A 133 -19.70 -7.55 -0.74
C ALA A 133 -18.79 -6.52 -1.43
N MET A 134 -18.26 -6.86 -2.61
CA MET A 134 -17.44 -5.95 -3.42
C MET A 134 -18.23 -4.75 -3.97
N GLU A 135 -19.53 -4.88 -4.24
CA GLU A 135 -20.41 -3.74 -4.55
C GLU A 135 -20.47 -2.75 -3.39
N THR A 136 -20.59 -3.25 -2.16
CA THR A 136 -20.56 -2.41 -0.95
C THR A 136 -19.21 -1.71 -0.81
N VAL A 137 -18.10 -2.43 -1.04
CA VAL A 137 -16.74 -1.86 -1.03
C VAL A 137 -16.61 -0.73 -2.07
N ARG A 138 -17.11 -0.93 -3.29
CA ARG A 138 -17.10 0.08 -4.36
C ARG A 138 -17.97 1.29 -4.04
N PHE A 139 -19.12 1.08 -3.40
CA PHE A 139 -19.99 2.17 -2.95
C PHE A 139 -19.30 3.03 -1.88
N MET A 140 -18.67 2.39 -0.89
CA MET A 140 -17.92 3.10 0.16
C MET A 140 -16.68 3.83 -0.39
N LEU A 141 -15.99 3.22 -1.37
CA LEU A 141 -14.92 3.90 -2.10
C LEU A 141 -15.43 5.16 -2.79
N ALA A 142 -16.55 5.08 -3.52
CA ALA A 142 -17.10 6.25 -4.22
C ALA A 142 -17.46 7.39 -3.27
N SER A 143 -17.99 7.07 -2.07
CA SER A 143 -18.25 8.05 -1.02
C SER A 143 -16.96 8.70 -0.49
N SER A 144 -15.91 7.92 -0.29
CA SER A 144 -14.61 8.40 0.18
C SER A 144 -13.91 9.26 -0.87
N LEU A 145 -13.92 8.83 -2.14
CA LEU A 145 -13.34 9.60 -3.25
C LEU A 145 -14.07 10.91 -3.50
N LYS A 146 -15.40 10.94 -3.34
CA LYS A 146 -16.17 12.19 -3.43
C LYS A 146 -15.70 13.20 -2.38
N GLN A 147 -15.57 12.78 -1.12
CA GLN A 147 -15.12 13.66 -0.03
C GLN A 147 -13.69 14.15 -0.28
N LEU A 148 -12.81 13.28 -0.77
CA LEU A 148 -11.44 13.65 -1.10
C LEU A 148 -11.36 14.62 -2.28
N ASP A 149 -12.17 14.41 -3.33
CA ASP A 149 -12.24 15.29 -4.50
C ASP A 149 -12.74 16.69 -4.15
N GLU A 150 -13.80 16.78 -3.35
CA GLU A 150 -14.33 18.03 -2.80
C GLU A 150 -13.32 18.73 -1.88
N TRP A 151 -12.54 17.96 -1.09
CA TRP A 151 -11.49 18.52 -0.26
C TRP A 151 -10.33 19.10 -1.10
N PHE A 152 -9.90 18.41 -2.15
CA PHE A 152 -8.88 18.94 -3.07
C PHE A 152 -9.37 20.20 -3.78
N ASP A 153 -10.62 20.21 -4.28
CA ASP A 153 -11.23 21.38 -4.93
C ASP A 153 -11.25 22.59 -3.99
N LYS A 154 -11.73 22.38 -2.76
CA LYS A 154 -11.83 23.43 -1.74
C LYS A 154 -10.48 24.00 -1.34
N ASN A 155 -9.44 23.16 -1.22
CA ASN A 155 -8.14 23.57 -0.68
C ASN A 155 -7.11 23.94 -1.75
N GLY A 156 -7.33 23.60 -3.03
CA GLY A 156 -6.43 23.94 -4.13
C GLY A 156 -5.02 23.38 -4.00
N CYS A 157 -4.85 22.28 -3.25
CA CYS A 157 -3.55 21.71 -2.89
C CYS A 157 -3.19 20.50 -3.75
N LYS A 158 -1.90 20.15 -3.79
CA LYS A 158 -1.36 19.11 -4.70
C LYS A 158 -1.34 17.71 -4.10
N TRP A 159 -1.17 17.64 -2.78
CA TRP A 159 -0.90 16.45 -1.99
C TRP A 159 -1.74 16.45 -0.72
N LEU A 160 -1.80 15.30 -0.03
CA LEU A 160 -2.48 15.21 1.28
C LEU A 160 -1.74 16.05 2.35
N GLY A 161 -0.42 16.18 2.21
CA GLY A 161 0.41 17.18 2.92
C GLY A 161 0.32 18.59 2.35
N ARG A 162 -0.79 18.94 1.69
CA ARG A 162 -1.05 20.20 0.97
C ARG A 162 -0.10 20.42 -0.22
N ASP A 163 0.96 21.21 -0.04
CA ASP A 163 1.94 21.50 -1.09
C ASP A 163 3.17 20.56 -1.03
N GLN A 164 3.30 19.81 0.06
CA GLN A 164 4.42 18.89 0.29
C GLN A 164 3.98 17.45 0.03
N LEU A 165 4.77 16.72 -0.75
CA LEU A 165 4.66 15.26 -0.85
C LEU A 165 5.09 14.63 0.48
N THR A 166 4.28 13.73 1.01
CA THR A 166 4.52 13.09 2.31
C THR A 166 4.36 11.57 2.23
N TYR A 167 4.77 10.86 3.29
CA TYR A 167 4.57 9.41 3.39
C TYR A 167 3.12 8.95 3.21
N VAL A 168 2.14 9.79 3.59
CA VAL A 168 0.71 9.46 3.43
C VAL A 168 0.34 9.38 1.95
N ASP A 169 1.00 10.14 1.07
CA ASP A 169 0.74 10.09 -0.37
C ASP A 169 1.21 8.76 -0.99
N PHE A 170 2.31 8.20 -0.50
CA PHE A 170 2.78 6.85 -0.92
C PHE A 170 1.79 5.75 -0.51
N MET A 171 1.17 5.89 0.67
CA MET A 171 0.12 4.98 1.13
C MET A 171 -1.15 5.14 0.31
N ALA A 172 -1.60 6.39 0.14
CA ALA A 172 -2.82 6.72 -0.56
C ALA A 172 -2.78 6.24 -2.01
N TYR A 173 -1.70 6.53 -2.73
CA TYR A 173 -1.53 6.05 -4.10
C TYR A 173 -1.62 4.53 -4.17
N GLU A 174 -0.83 3.80 -3.37
CA GLU A 174 -0.81 2.33 -3.44
C GLU A 174 -2.19 1.73 -3.17
N TYR A 175 -2.82 2.13 -2.07
CA TYR A 175 -4.07 1.52 -1.65
C TYR A 175 -5.24 1.94 -2.53
N LEU A 176 -5.23 3.13 -3.12
CA LEU A 176 -6.21 3.52 -4.14
C LEU A 176 -5.96 2.79 -5.45
N ASP A 177 -4.70 2.54 -5.83
CA ASP A 177 -4.38 1.81 -7.06
C ASP A 177 -4.90 0.37 -7.03
N TRP A 178 -4.89 -0.30 -5.87
CA TRP A 178 -5.48 -1.63 -5.70
C TRP A 178 -6.93 -1.70 -6.20
N TYR A 179 -7.71 -0.65 -5.94
CA TYR A 179 -9.09 -0.57 -6.42
C TYR A 179 -9.17 -0.47 -7.95
N ARG A 180 -8.24 0.27 -8.57
CA ARG A 180 -8.14 0.38 -10.04
C ARG A 180 -7.67 -0.94 -10.67
N VAL A 181 -6.74 -1.63 -10.02
CA VAL A 181 -6.09 -2.84 -10.55
C VAL A 181 -7.00 -4.05 -10.46
N PHE A 182 -7.58 -4.35 -9.29
CA PHE A 182 -8.29 -5.62 -9.10
C PHE A 182 -9.70 -5.51 -8.50
N ALA A 183 -10.13 -4.34 -8.01
CA ALA A 183 -11.50 -4.14 -7.50
C ALA A 183 -12.48 -3.59 -8.55
N LYS A 184 -12.12 -3.60 -9.84
CA LYS A 184 -12.94 -3.11 -10.97
C LYS A 184 -13.44 -1.67 -10.79
N SER A 185 -12.65 -0.80 -10.14
CA SER A 185 -13.11 0.54 -9.74
C SER A 185 -12.64 1.69 -10.64
N LYS A 186 -11.96 1.44 -11.76
CA LYS A 186 -11.51 2.51 -12.68
C LYS A 186 -12.61 3.54 -13.04
N PRO A 187 -13.86 3.13 -13.39
CA PRO A 187 -14.93 4.09 -13.71
C PRO A 187 -15.39 4.96 -12.54
N ILE A 188 -15.03 4.61 -11.29
CA ILE A 188 -15.32 5.43 -10.11
C ILE A 188 -14.35 6.62 -10.07
N PHE A 189 -13.06 6.39 -10.31
CA PHE A 189 -12.04 7.44 -10.32
C PHE A 189 -12.30 8.49 -11.41
N GLU A 190 -12.80 8.07 -12.57
CA GLU A 190 -13.13 8.96 -13.70
C GLU A 190 -14.20 10.01 -13.36
N LYS A 191 -15.00 9.80 -12.30
CA LYS A 191 -16.00 10.76 -11.81
C LYS A 191 -15.41 11.86 -10.93
N PHE A 192 -14.18 11.69 -10.46
CA PHE A 192 -13.52 12.54 -9.47
C PHE A 192 -12.22 13.10 -10.07
N PRO A 193 -12.30 14.23 -10.79
CA PRO A 193 -11.18 14.74 -11.58
C PRO A 193 -9.98 15.17 -10.74
N ASN A 194 -10.18 15.69 -9.53
CA ASN A 194 -9.09 16.10 -8.65
C ASN A 194 -8.35 14.87 -8.10
N VAL A 195 -9.09 13.82 -7.71
CA VAL A 195 -8.48 12.53 -7.32
C VAL A 195 -7.75 11.88 -8.50
N SER A 196 -8.34 11.89 -9.70
CA SER A 196 -7.67 11.36 -10.89
C SER A 196 -6.39 12.13 -11.22
N ALA A 197 -6.41 13.45 -11.10
CA ALA A 197 -5.23 14.29 -11.27
C ALA A 197 -4.18 14.04 -10.19
N TYR A 198 -4.59 13.79 -8.94
CA TYR A 198 -3.71 13.41 -7.84
C TYR A 198 -2.99 12.08 -8.11
N MET A 199 -3.73 11.03 -8.50
CA MET A 199 -3.13 9.72 -8.84
C MET A 199 -2.12 9.84 -9.97
N LYS A 200 -2.50 10.54 -11.06
CA LYS A 200 -1.59 10.77 -12.20
C LYS A 200 -0.35 11.57 -11.80
N ARG A 201 -0.49 12.57 -10.94
CA ARG A 201 0.65 13.36 -10.44
C ARG A 201 1.64 12.49 -9.69
N PHE A 202 1.16 11.54 -8.89
CA PHE A 202 2.03 10.58 -8.19
C PHE A 202 2.78 9.66 -9.16
N GLU A 203 2.07 9.13 -10.18
CA GLU A 203 2.66 8.31 -11.25
C GLU A 203 3.74 9.06 -12.06
N GLU A 204 3.69 10.39 -12.08
CA GLU A 204 4.63 11.26 -12.79
C GLU A 204 5.79 11.76 -11.91
N LEU A 205 5.87 11.34 -10.65
CA LEU A 205 6.96 11.75 -9.75
C LEU A 205 8.35 11.40 -10.33
N PRO A 206 9.31 12.34 -10.30
CA PRO A 206 10.69 12.06 -10.67
C PRO A 206 11.25 10.89 -9.85
N ASN A 207 12.12 10.07 -10.46
CA ASN A 207 12.71 8.86 -9.87
C ASN A 207 11.74 7.70 -9.58
N LEU A 208 10.43 7.93 -9.64
CA LEU A 208 9.43 6.90 -9.36
C LEU A 208 8.61 6.50 -10.59
N LYS A 209 8.45 7.41 -11.56
CA LYS A 209 7.70 7.17 -12.80
C LYS A 209 8.12 5.90 -13.55
N GLU A 210 9.43 5.70 -13.72
CA GLU A 210 9.94 4.52 -14.42
C GLU A 210 9.66 3.23 -13.63
N TYR A 211 9.80 3.28 -12.30
CA TYR A 211 9.50 2.15 -11.43
C TYR A 211 8.01 1.78 -11.46
N ILE A 212 7.11 2.76 -11.29
CA ILE A 212 5.66 2.54 -11.36
C ILE A 212 5.25 2.03 -12.74
N ALA A 213 5.98 2.42 -13.80
CA ALA A 213 5.72 1.93 -15.15
C ALA A 213 6.27 0.53 -15.45
N SER A 214 7.22 0.06 -14.63
CA SER A 214 7.92 -1.21 -14.84
C SER A 214 7.05 -2.42 -14.52
N ASP A 215 7.42 -3.57 -15.09
CA ASP A 215 6.78 -4.85 -14.80
C ASP A 215 6.94 -5.25 -13.32
N GLN A 216 8.05 -4.84 -12.67
CA GLN A 216 8.28 -5.07 -11.25
C GLN A 216 7.15 -4.52 -10.38
N HIS A 217 6.58 -3.38 -10.75
CA HIS A 217 5.42 -2.84 -10.06
C HIS A 217 4.12 -3.33 -10.73
N ARG A 218 3.93 -3.08 -12.04
CA ARG A 218 2.66 -3.31 -12.74
C ARG A 218 2.16 -4.74 -12.74
N LEU A 219 3.07 -5.71 -12.89
CA LEU A 219 2.71 -7.13 -12.96
C LEU A 219 2.84 -7.85 -11.60
N ALA A 220 3.32 -7.16 -10.57
CA ALA A 220 3.36 -7.72 -9.23
C ALA A 220 1.95 -7.86 -8.65
N ASP A 221 1.72 -9.00 -8.00
CA ASP A 221 0.50 -9.25 -7.25
C ASP A 221 0.33 -8.18 -6.16
N CYS A 222 -0.88 -7.64 -6.03
CA CYS A 222 -1.14 -6.60 -5.05
C CYS A 222 -1.25 -7.20 -3.64
N VAL A 223 -1.83 -8.39 -3.53
CA VAL A 223 -2.10 -9.08 -2.27
C VAL A 223 -1.63 -10.54 -2.32
N SER A 224 -1.46 -11.18 -1.17
CA SER A 224 -1.02 -12.58 -1.11
C SER A 224 -2.07 -13.56 -1.67
N PRO A 225 -1.67 -14.76 -2.13
CA PRO A 225 -2.58 -15.77 -2.69
C PRO A 225 -3.56 -16.41 -1.70
N PHE A 226 -3.65 -15.94 -0.46
CA PHE A 226 -4.58 -16.45 0.55
C PHE A 226 -6.01 -15.89 0.40
N VAL A 227 -6.32 -15.23 -0.71
CA VAL A 227 -7.62 -14.59 -0.99
C VAL A 227 -8.15 -14.98 -2.37
N ARG A 228 -9.32 -14.44 -2.73
CA ARG A 228 -9.98 -14.75 -4.01
C ARG A 228 -9.47 -13.93 -5.20
N ILE A 229 -9.01 -12.69 -4.98
CA ILE A 229 -8.67 -11.72 -6.03
C ILE A 229 -7.41 -10.92 -5.68
N GLY A 230 -6.83 -10.24 -6.68
CA GLY A 230 -5.71 -9.31 -6.48
C GLY A 230 -4.33 -9.97 -6.53
N HIS A 231 -4.28 -11.21 -7.00
CA HIS A 231 -3.06 -11.95 -7.32
C HIS A 231 -3.29 -12.80 -8.58
N ARG A 232 -2.21 -13.17 -9.27
CA ARG A 232 -2.19 -13.90 -10.54
C ARG A 232 -2.71 -15.34 -10.45
N TRP A 233 -2.70 -15.92 -9.26
CA TRP A 233 -3.23 -17.27 -9.01
C TRP A 233 -4.73 -17.34 -8.74
N ALA A 234 -5.43 -16.20 -8.81
CA ALA A 234 -6.89 -16.18 -8.68
C ALA A 234 -7.51 -17.01 -9.81
N LYS A 235 -8.41 -17.95 -9.46
CA LYS A 235 -9.19 -18.71 -10.44
C LYS A 235 -10.42 -17.88 -10.83
N GLU A 236 -10.61 -17.66 -12.13
CA GLU A 236 -11.80 -16.99 -12.70
C GLU A 236 -13.12 -17.67 -12.29
#